data_AF-A0A7S0RH49-F1
#
_entry.id   AF-A0A7S0RH49-F1
#
_cell.length_a   1.000
_cell.length_b   1.000
_cell.length_c   1.000
_cell.angle_alpha   90.00
_cell.angle_beta   90.00
_cell.angle_gamma   90.00
#
_symmetry.space_group_name_H-M   'P 1'
#
loop_
_entity.id
_entity.type
_entity.pdbx_description
1 polymer ?
#
loop_
_entity_poly.entity_id
_entity_poly.type
_entity_poly.pdbx_seq_one_letter_code
_entity_poly.pdbx_strand_id
1 'polypeptide(L)'
;QGSKLVAGEGCCAEGSTWSGFIAAKGAELQAGAACQALKNRRDGFFSTDQGSKLVAGKGCCAEENNGSGFYSQGGAKLQTGAACKATNNECVGFVSSRQGSKLVAGEGCSAKGNKLQGFTAETGAELQAQAWCKASNNWDTGYLSADQGSRLVAGHGCSAEGNKASGFTAQGGAELQAGAACKAISNGGVGFFSADQGSKLVAGEGCCAEGSTWSGFIAAKGAELQAGAACQALKNRRDGFFSTDQGSKLVAGKGCCAEENNGSGFYSQGGAKLQTGAACKATNNECVGFVSSRQGSKLVA
;
A
#
# COMPACT_ATOMS: atom_id res chain seq x y z
N GLN A 1 3.75 12.20 33.82
CA GLN A 1 4.59 11.24 33.07
C GLN A 1 3.98 9.86 33.19
N GLY A 2 3.71 9.20 32.06
CA GLY A 2 3.64 7.75 31.87
C GLY A 2 2.51 6.96 32.54
N SER A 3 1.24 7.27 32.27
CA SER A 3 0.16 6.33 32.63
C SER A 3 0.20 5.11 31.70
N LYS A 4 0.01 3.92 32.28
CA LYS A 4 -0.07 2.66 31.55
C LYS A 4 -1.43 2.01 31.78
N LEU A 5 -2.09 1.61 30.70
CA LEU A 5 -3.30 0.79 30.73
C LEU A 5 -3.01 -0.58 30.11
N VAL A 6 -3.49 -1.63 30.75
CA VAL A 6 -3.48 -3.00 30.21
C VAL A 6 -4.93 -3.45 30.11
N ALA A 7 -5.43 -3.62 28.90
CA ALA A 7 -6.71 -4.29 28.66
C ALA A 7 -6.44 -5.78 28.47
N GLY A 8 -7.23 -6.61 29.14
CA GLY A 8 -7.15 -8.06 29.04
C GLY A 8 -7.48 -8.58 27.64
N GLU A 9 -7.44 -9.89 27.46
CA GLU A 9 -7.87 -10.52 26.21
C GLU A 9 -9.37 -10.38 26.01
N GLY A 10 -9.79 -10.23 24.75
CA GLY A 10 -11.21 -10.16 24.38
C GLY A 10 -11.95 -8.92 24.87
N CYS A 11 -11.26 -7.89 25.38
CA CYS A 11 -11.91 -6.65 25.76
C CYS A 11 -12.63 -6.00 24.56
N CYS A 12 -13.82 -5.47 24.80
CA CYS A 12 -14.63 -4.81 23.79
C CYS A 12 -14.84 -3.33 24.15
N ALA A 13 -14.62 -2.45 23.19
CA ALA A 13 -14.97 -1.05 23.22
C ALA A 13 -15.92 -0.75 22.05
N GLU A 14 -17.21 -0.60 22.36
CA GLU A 14 -18.26 -0.40 21.37
C GLU A 14 -19.00 0.92 21.60
N GLY A 15 -19.32 1.64 20.51
CA GLY A 15 -20.18 2.82 20.56
C GLY A 15 -19.58 4.00 21.31
N SER A 16 -18.26 4.04 21.49
CA SER A 16 -17.60 5.11 22.22
C SER A 16 -17.78 6.44 21.49
N THR A 17 -17.98 7.51 22.26
CA THR A 17 -18.10 8.88 21.72
C THR A 17 -16.78 9.43 21.16
N TRP A 18 -15.69 8.67 21.27
CA TRP A 18 -14.39 8.95 20.68
C TRP A 18 -13.81 7.67 20.06
N SER A 19 -12.71 7.13 20.60
CA SER A 19 -12.01 5.95 20.09
C SER A 19 -12.23 4.77 21.03
N GLY A 20 -12.13 3.55 20.50
CA GLY A 20 -12.28 2.35 21.32
C GLY A 20 -11.12 2.19 22.32
N PHE A 21 -9.89 2.10 21.80
CA PHE A 21 -8.67 2.01 22.60
C PHE A 21 -7.76 3.19 22.26
N ILE A 22 -7.30 3.93 23.28
CA ILE A 22 -6.48 5.12 23.06
C ILE A 22 -5.24 5.18 23.96
N ALA A 23 -4.08 5.44 23.35
CA ALA A 23 -2.87 5.91 24.01
C ALA A 23 -2.61 7.36 23.59
N ALA A 24 -2.61 8.30 24.54
CA ALA A 24 -2.47 9.73 24.29
C ALA A 24 -1.53 10.39 25.30
N LYS A 25 -0.97 11.56 24.96
CA LYS A 25 -0.15 12.40 25.85
C LYS A 25 1.04 11.65 26.49
N GLY A 26 1.69 10.79 25.72
CA GLY A 26 2.83 9.98 26.16
C GLY A 26 2.45 8.76 27.01
N ALA A 27 1.16 8.36 27.01
CA ALA A 27 0.70 7.16 27.69
C ALA A 27 1.02 5.87 26.90
N GLU A 28 0.97 4.74 27.61
CA GLU A 28 1.11 3.42 27.02
C GLU A 28 -0.19 2.63 27.20
N LEU A 29 -0.68 2.01 26.12
CA LEU A 29 -1.80 1.07 26.15
C LEU A 29 -1.35 -0.27 25.57
N GLN A 30 -1.63 -1.34 26.31
CA GLN A 30 -1.49 -2.71 25.85
C GLN A 30 -2.86 -3.38 25.84
N ALA A 31 -3.40 -3.65 24.66
CA ALA A 31 -4.60 -4.45 24.48
C ALA A 31 -4.21 -5.91 24.25
N GLY A 32 -4.81 -6.82 25.01
CA GLY A 32 -4.62 -8.27 24.86
C GLY A 32 -5.05 -8.80 23.49
N ALA A 33 -4.97 -10.11 23.30
CA ALA A 33 -5.44 -10.75 22.07
C ALA A 33 -6.95 -10.57 21.88
N ALA A 34 -7.38 -10.59 20.62
CA ALA A 34 -8.79 -10.58 20.21
C ALA A 34 -9.65 -9.43 20.78
N CYS A 35 -9.05 -8.30 21.15
CA CYS A 35 -9.80 -7.11 21.54
C CYS A 35 -10.57 -6.53 20.36
N GLN A 36 -11.73 -5.93 20.63
CA GLN A 36 -12.66 -5.45 19.63
C GLN A 36 -12.98 -3.97 19.82
N ALA A 37 -12.83 -3.19 18.76
CA ALA A 37 -13.21 -1.79 18.71
C ALA A 37 -14.30 -1.61 17.63
N LEU A 38 -15.55 -1.50 18.07
CA LEU A 38 -16.73 -1.59 17.21
C LEU A 38 -17.50 -0.27 17.20
N LYS A 39 -17.87 0.23 16.01
CA LYS A 39 -18.85 1.33 15.88
C LYS A 39 -18.50 2.58 16.71
N ASN A 40 -17.20 2.86 16.90
CA ASN A 40 -16.78 4.02 17.66
C ASN A 40 -16.87 5.29 16.78
N ARG A 41 -17.12 6.44 17.41
CA ARG A 41 -17.31 7.72 16.69
C ARG A 41 -16.04 8.20 15.98
N ARG A 42 -14.87 7.73 16.38
CA ARG A 42 -13.59 7.99 15.72
C ARG A 42 -12.92 6.66 15.41
N ASP A 43 -11.75 6.40 15.96
CA ASP A 43 -10.89 5.31 15.54
C ASP A 43 -11.06 4.08 16.43
N GLY A 44 -10.77 2.88 15.90
CA GLY A 44 -10.79 1.65 16.68
C GLY A 44 -9.67 1.61 17.72
N PHE A 45 -8.42 1.54 17.24
CA PHE A 45 -7.21 1.60 18.05
C PHE A 45 -6.40 2.83 17.67
N PHE A 46 -6.13 3.71 18.64
CA PHE A 46 -5.56 5.01 18.38
C PHE A 46 -4.35 5.32 19.28
N SER A 47 -3.23 5.68 18.66
CA SER A 47 -2.04 6.19 19.34
C SER A 47 -1.76 7.60 18.85
N THR A 48 -1.73 8.58 19.75
CA THR A 48 -1.56 10.01 19.41
C THR A 48 -0.59 10.70 20.34
N ASP A 49 0.03 11.77 19.84
CA ASP A 49 1.03 12.59 20.54
C ASP A 49 2.38 11.91 20.68
N GLN A 50 3.41 12.75 20.74
CA GLN A 50 4.79 12.30 20.83
C GLN A 50 5.00 11.42 22.06
N GLY A 51 5.57 10.24 21.83
CA GLY A 51 5.92 9.29 22.89
C GLY A 51 4.80 8.32 23.30
N SER A 52 3.56 8.50 22.82
CA SER A 52 2.48 7.54 23.08
C SER A 52 2.73 6.21 22.36
N LYS A 53 2.33 5.12 23.00
CA LYS A 53 2.48 3.76 22.46
C LYS A 53 1.22 2.95 22.65
N LEU A 54 0.74 2.34 21.57
CA LEU A 54 -0.33 1.36 21.62
C LEU A 54 0.17 0.03 21.06
N VAL A 55 -0.03 -1.05 21.81
CA VAL A 55 0.17 -2.43 21.34
C VAL A 55 -1.18 -3.12 21.34
N ALA A 56 -1.64 -3.54 20.16
CA ALA A 56 -2.82 -4.39 20.00
C ALA A 56 -2.37 -5.84 19.84
N GLY A 57 -2.88 -6.75 20.66
CA GLY A 57 -2.56 -8.17 20.58
C GLY A 57 -2.97 -8.84 19.27
N LYS A 58 -2.68 -10.13 19.15
CA LYS A 58 -3.05 -10.95 17.98
C LYS A 58 -4.58 -10.94 17.79
N GLY A 59 -5.03 -10.84 16.54
CA GLY A 59 -6.43 -11.04 16.18
C GLY A 59 -7.38 -9.93 16.64
N CYS A 60 -6.87 -8.77 17.04
CA CYS A 60 -7.72 -7.62 17.36
C CYS A 60 -8.50 -7.14 16.14
N CYS A 61 -9.72 -6.65 16.36
CA CYS A 61 -10.65 -6.21 15.32
C CYS A 61 -11.04 -4.76 15.52
N ALA A 62 -10.99 -3.96 14.45
CA ALA A 62 -11.58 -2.64 14.37
C ALA A 62 -12.62 -2.62 13.23
N GLU A 63 -13.89 -2.50 13.58
CA GLU A 63 -15.00 -2.68 12.64
C GLU A 63 -16.04 -1.56 12.74
N GLU A 64 -16.50 -1.08 11.58
CA GLU A 64 -17.57 -0.08 11.44
C GLU A 64 -17.31 1.22 12.23
N ASN A 65 -16.04 1.57 12.47
CA ASN A 65 -15.72 2.81 13.14
C ASN A 65 -15.86 4.00 12.18
N ASN A 66 -16.31 5.15 12.69
CA ASN A 66 -16.50 6.38 11.91
C ASN A 66 -15.17 7.06 11.52
N GLY A 67 -14.05 6.58 12.05
CA GLY A 67 -12.69 6.95 11.68
C GLY A 67 -11.94 5.78 11.07
N SER A 68 -10.68 5.60 11.48
CA SER A 68 -9.81 4.53 11.00
C SER A 68 -9.82 3.30 11.92
N GLY A 69 -9.43 2.15 11.40
CA GLY A 69 -9.33 0.93 12.19
C GLY A 69 -8.19 0.99 13.22
N PHE A 70 -6.96 1.12 12.72
CA PHE A 70 -5.74 1.28 13.52
C PHE A 70 -5.02 2.54 13.09
N TYR A 71 -4.85 3.49 14.00
CA TYR A 71 -4.31 4.81 13.70
C TYR A 71 -3.18 5.23 14.63
N SER A 72 -2.03 5.59 14.05
CA SER A 72 -0.91 6.23 14.73
C SER A 72 -0.70 7.65 14.19
N GLN A 73 -0.62 8.66 15.06
CA GLN A 73 -0.35 10.04 14.62
C GLN A 73 0.57 10.85 15.53
N GLY A 74 1.19 11.88 14.97
CA GLY A 74 1.86 12.94 15.74
C GLY A 74 3.05 12.46 16.58
N GLY A 75 3.91 11.61 16.02
CA GLY A 75 5.07 11.05 16.72
C GLY A 75 4.75 9.85 17.63
N ALA A 76 3.51 9.35 17.59
CA ALA A 76 3.11 8.16 18.32
C ALA A 76 3.54 6.85 17.63
N LYS A 77 3.43 5.75 18.36
CA LYS A 77 3.71 4.40 17.86
C LYS A 77 2.50 3.48 18.06
N LEU A 78 2.16 2.72 17.03
CA LEU A 78 1.17 1.64 17.11
C LEU A 78 1.79 0.35 16.56
N GLN A 79 1.64 -0.74 17.29
CA GLN A 79 2.03 -2.06 16.84
C GLN A 79 0.86 -3.03 17.00
N THR A 80 0.57 -3.83 15.98
CA THR A 80 -0.39 -4.92 16.08
C THR A 80 0.30 -6.28 16.12
N GLY A 81 -0.33 -7.25 16.76
CA GLY A 81 -0.04 -8.65 16.58
C GLY A 81 -0.48 -9.14 15.20
N ALA A 82 -0.28 -10.44 14.97
CA ALA A 82 -0.68 -11.09 13.73
C ALA A 82 -2.21 -11.11 13.56
N ALA A 83 -2.67 -11.19 12.31
CA ALA A 83 -4.06 -11.41 11.92
C ALA A 83 -5.09 -10.40 12.47
N CYS A 84 -4.66 -9.18 12.81
CA CYS A 84 -5.59 -8.10 13.15
C CYS A 84 -6.37 -7.63 11.93
N LYS A 85 -7.61 -7.19 12.14
CA LYS A 85 -8.55 -6.86 11.06
C LYS A 85 -9.10 -5.46 11.19
N ALA A 86 -9.08 -4.71 10.10
CA ALA A 86 -9.77 -3.43 9.97
C ALA A 86 -10.83 -3.54 8.86
N THR A 87 -12.10 -3.54 9.25
CA THR A 87 -13.22 -3.87 8.35
C THR A 87 -14.28 -2.77 8.32
N ASN A 88 -14.71 -2.37 7.12
CA ASN A 88 -15.82 -1.45 6.92
C ASN A 88 -15.72 -0.14 7.72
N ASN A 89 -14.50 0.37 7.97
CA ASN A 89 -14.34 1.67 8.63
C ASN A 89 -14.58 2.81 7.62
N GLU A 90 -15.08 3.93 8.11
CA GLU A 90 -15.40 5.12 7.28
C GLU A 90 -14.15 5.83 6.74
N CYS A 91 -12.96 5.53 7.27
CA CYS A 91 -11.68 6.05 6.77
C CYS A 91 -10.75 4.91 6.31
N VAL A 92 -9.56 4.81 6.90
CA VAL A 92 -8.49 3.88 6.50
C VAL A 92 -8.47 2.66 7.40
N GLY A 93 -8.07 1.50 6.87
CA GLY A 93 -7.87 0.30 7.67
C GLY A 93 -6.75 0.46 8.70
N PHE A 94 -5.52 0.65 8.23
CA PHE A 94 -4.31 0.89 9.03
C PHE A 94 -3.62 2.15 8.53
N VAL A 95 -3.42 3.15 9.39
CA VAL A 95 -2.82 4.42 8.99
C VAL A 95 -1.78 4.90 9.99
N SER A 96 -0.65 5.38 9.46
CA SER A 96 0.29 6.24 10.18
C SER A 96 0.30 7.62 9.50
N SER A 97 0.04 8.68 10.25
CA SER A 97 -0.03 10.05 9.72
C SER A 97 0.79 11.03 10.54
N ARG A 98 1.36 12.03 9.85
CA ARG A 98 2.24 13.06 10.38
C ARG A 98 3.62 12.56 10.78
N GLN A 99 4.57 13.50 10.68
CA GLN A 99 5.98 13.27 10.87
C GLN A 99 6.30 12.50 12.16
N GLY A 100 7.14 11.47 12.02
CA GLY A 100 7.66 10.67 13.14
C GLY A 100 6.68 9.66 13.73
N SER A 101 5.41 9.63 13.29
CA SER A 101 4.50 8.55 13.65
C SER A 101 4.93 7.25 12.98
N LYS A 102 4.71 6.13 13.69
CA LYS A 102 4.99 4.79 13.16
C LYS A 102 3.84 3.83 13.43
N LEU A 103 3.52 2.99 12.43
CA LEU A 103 2.62 1.86 12.56
C LEU A 103 3.29 0.57 12.06
N VAL A 104 3.25 -0.49 12.87
CA VAL A 104 3.65 -1.84 12.45
C VAL A 104 2.42 -2.75 12.49
N ALA A 105 1.97 -3.18 11.32
CA ALA A 105 0.92 -4.19 11.19
C ALA A 105 1.56 -5.58 11.13
N GLY A 106 1.18 -6.44 12.07
CA GLY A 106 1.68 -7.80 12.18
C GLY A 106 1.33 -8.68 10.98
N GLU A 107 1.97 -9.85 10.90
CA GLU A 107 1.77 -10.81 9.82
C GLU A 107 0.28 -11.17 9.61
N GLY A 108 -0.15 -11.22 8.34
CA GLY A 108 -1.51 -11.63 7.99
C GLY A 108 -2.60 -10.63 8.38
N CYS A 109 -2.26 -9.40 8.75
CA CYS A 109 -3.25 -8.35 9.00
C CYS A 109 -4.07 -8.04 7.73
N SER A 110 -5.35 -7.71 7.91
CA SER A 110 -6.26 -7.47 6.78
C SER A 110 -7.04 -6.16 6.89
N ALA A 111 -7.04 -5.37 5.81
CA ALA A 111 -7.87 -4.18 5.64
C ALA A 111 -8.93 -4.43 4.55
N LYS A 112 -10.20 -4.50 4.93
CA LYS A 112 -11.28 -4.89 4.01
C LYS A 112 -12.45 -3.92 4.03
N GLY A 113 -12.90 -3.50 2.85
CA GLY A 113 -14.15 -2.74 2.71
C GLY A 113 -14.12 -1.35 3.34
N ASN A 114 -12.94 -0.80 3.64
CA ASN A 114 -12.84 0.55 4.21
C ASN A 114 -13.16 1.60 3.12
N LYS A 115 -13.74 2.73 3.51
CA LYS A 115 -14.18 3.78 2.57
C LYS A 115 -13.06 4.63 2.00
N LEU A 116 -11.82 4.45 2.48
CA LEU A 116 -10.62 5.03 1.87
C LEU A 116 -9.63 3.91 1.54
N GLN A 117 -8.40 3.98 2.04
CA GLN A 117 -7.33 3.03 1.74
C GLN A 117 -7.28 1.85 2.71
N GLY A 118 -6.55 0.80 2.33
CA GLY A 118 -6.26 -0.34 3.19
C GLY A 118 -5.17 -0.04 4.22
N PHE A 119 -3.95 0.20 3.74
CA PHE A 119 -2.76 0.53 4.54
C PHE A 119 -2.14 1.84 4.03
N THR A 120 -1.96 2.83 4.91
CA THR A 120 -1.47 4.17 4.53
C THR A 120 -0.35 4.68 5.42
N ALA A 121 0.70 5.23 4.81
CA ALA A 121 1.65 6.13 5.44
C ALA A 121 1.58 7.50 4.77
N GLU A 122 1.36 8.57 5.54
CA GLU A 122 1.19 9.92 4.99
C GLU A 122 1.86 11.02 5.84
N THR A 123 2.15 12.15 5.19
CA THR A 123 2.71 13.36 5.82
C THR A 123 3.99 13.09 6.66
N GLY A 124 4.95 12.34 6.12
CA GLY A 124 6.23 12.03 6.78
C GLY A 124 6.17 10.89 7.81
N ALA A 125 5.13 10.06 7.75
CA ALA A 125 4.95 8.90 8.61
C ALA A 125 5.57 7.62 8.04
N GLU A 126 5.68 6.59 8.88
CA GLU A 126 6.14 5.26 8.48
C GLU A 126 5.09 4.18 8.78
N LEU A 127 4.82 3.33 7.79
CA LEU A 127 4.03 2.12 7.99
C LEU A 127 4.80 0.88 7.51
N GLN A 128 4.84 -0.15 8.35
CA GLN A 128 5.34 -1.48 7.99
C GLN A 128 4.22 -2.51 8.11
N ALA A 129 3.72 -2.99 6.98
CA ALA A 129 2.89 -4.19 6.90
C ALA A 129 3.82 -5.40 6.77
N GLN A 130 3.76 -6.32 7.72
CA GLN A 130 4.54 -7.56 7.67
C GLN A 130 4.03 -8.50 6.56
N ALA A 131 4.57 -9.72 6.50
CA ALA A 131 4.25 -10.67 5.44
C ALA A 131 2.75 -11.01 5.39
N TRP A 132 2.28 -11.35 4.18
CA TRP A 132 0.93 -11.85 3.92
C TRP A 132 -0.23 -10.94 4.34
N CYS A 133 0.04 -9.65 4.56
CA CYS A 133 -1.02 -8.68 4.77
C CYS A 133 -1.89 -8.54 3.53
N LYS A 134 -3.18 -8.24 3.73
CA LYS A 134 -4.16 -8.17 2.64
C LYS A 134 -5.00 -6.89 2.70
N ALA A 135 -5.00 -6.14 1.61
CA ALA A 135 -5.92 -5.02 1.39
C ALA A 135 -6.94 -5.40 0.32
N SER A 136 -8.23 -5.48 0.66
CA SER A 136 -9.24 -5.93 -0.30
C SER A 136 -10.52 -5.12 -0.31
N ASN A 137 -11.04 -4.84 -1.49
CA ASN A 137 -12.31 -4.13 -1.69
C ASN A 137 -12.39 -2.79 -0.95
N ASN A 138 -11.26 -2.11 -0.74
CA ASN A 138 -11.27 -0.75 -0.22
C ASN A 138 -11.70 0.22 -1.33
N TRP A 139 -12.32 1.33 -0.96
CA TRP A 139 -12.88 2.29 -1.92
C TRP A 139 -11.81 3.11 -2.66
N ASP A 140 -10.57 3.11 -2.19
CA ASP A 140 -9.45 3.74 -2.88
C ASP A 140 -8.32 2.72 -3.10
N THR A 141 -7.15 2.97 -2.53
CA THR A 141 -5.91 2.23 -2.80
C THR A 141 -5.66 1.16 -1.75
N GLY A 142 -5.12 0.00 -2.15
CA GLY A 142 -4.78 -1.07 -1.23
C GLY A 142 -3.67 -0.67 -0.23
N TYR A 143 -2.51 -0.29 -0.77
CA TYR A 143 -1.34 0.21 -0.02
C TYR A 143 -0.91 1.56 -0.58
N LEU A 144 -0.90 2.59 0.27
CA LEU A 144 -0.56 3.96 -0.13
C LEU A 144 0.59 4.52 0.73
N SER A 145 1.63 4.99 0.08
CA SER A 145 2.59 5.93 0.66
C SER A 145 2.37 7.28 -0.02
N ALA A 146 2.03 8.31 0.75
CA ALA A 146 1.67 9.62 0.23
C ALA A 146 2.41 10.75 0.95
N ASP A 147 2.67 11.84 0.24
CA ASP A 147 3.43 13.01 0.71
C ASP A 147 4.91 12.76 0.93
N GLN A 148 5.66 13.87 0.83
CA GLN A 148 7.10 13.87 0.92
C GLN A 148 7.58 13.30 2.26
N GLY A 149 8.52 12.36 2.18
CA GLY A 149 9.15 11.75 3.35
C GLY A 149 8.34 10.62 4.00
N SER A 150 7.15 10.31 3.49
CA SER A 150 6.41 9.13 3.95
C SER A 150 6.99 7.85 3.39
N ARG A 151 6.91 6.78 4.18
CA ARG A 151 7.42 5.46 3.78
C ARG A 151 6.47 4.34 4.15
N LEU A 152 6.15 3.51 3.17
CA LEU A 152 5.41 2.26 3.38
C LEU A 152 6.26 1.06 2.95
N VAL A 153 6.35 0.05 3.83
CA VAL A 153 6.92 -1.25 3.50
C VAL A 153 5.82 -2.31 3.59
N ALA A 154 5.51 -2.96 2.48
CA ALA A 154 4.68 -4.15 2.43
C ALA A 154 5.60 -5.38 2.35
N GLY A 155 5.49 -6.29 3.31
CA GLY A 155 6.29 -7.50 3.40
C GLY A 155 6.08 -8.47 2.23
N HIS A 156 6.79 -9.58 2.27
CA HIS A 156 6.64 -10.66 1.28
C HIS A 156 5.19 -11.16 1.20
N GLY A 157 4.70 -11.38 -0.02
CA GLY A 157 3.42 -12.02 -0.26
C GLY A 157 2.20 -11.17 0.09
N CYS A 158 2.36 -9.88 0.37
CA CYS A 158 1.22 -8.99 0.58
C CYS A 158 0.36 -8.87 -0.68
N SER A 159 -0.96 -8.76 -0.50
CA SER A 159 -1.90 -8.64 -1.63
C SER A 159 -2.82 -7.43 -1.54
N ALA A 160 -3.09 -6.83 -2.70
CA ALA A 160 -4.07 -5.77 -2.93
C ALA A 160 -5.09 -6.24 -3.96
N GLU A 161 -6.34 -6.51 -3.55
CA GLU A 161 -7.33 -7.22 -4.36
C GLU A 161 -8.65 -6.45 -4.45
N GLY A 162 -9.13 -6.17 -5.67
CA GLY A 162 -10.45 -5.59 -5.89
C GLY A 162 -10.64 -4.18 -5.31
N ASN A 163 -9.57 -3.45 -5.00
CA ASN A 163 -9.67 -2.07 -4.54
C ASN A 163 -10.11 -1.17 -5.72
N LYS A 164 -10.90 -0.12 -5.45
CA LYS A 164 -11.52 0.65 -6.53
C LYS A 164 -10.55 1.57 -7.27
N ALA A 165 -9.43 1.94 -6.64
CA ALA A 165 -8.33 2.64 -7.30
C ALA A 165 -7.16 1.65 -7.53
N SER A 166 -5.98 1.92 -6.98
CA SER A 166 -4.77 1.15 -7.28
C SER A 166 -4.42 0.10 -6.22
N GLY A 167 -3.55 -0.84 -6.57
CA GLY A 167 -3.05 -1.87 -5.67
C GLY A 167 -2.03 -1.31 -4.67
N PHE A 168 -0.85 -0.96 -5.18
CA PHE A 168 0.27 -0.38 -4.42
C PHE A 168 0.67 0.96 -5.04
N THR A 169 0.67 2.03 -4.25
CA THR A 169 0.93 3.39 -4.75
C THR A 169 1.96 4.14 -3.90
N ALA A 170 2.94 4.76 -4.56
CA ALA A 170 3.77 5.83 -4.00
C ALA A 170 3.47 7.15 -4.72
N GLN A 171 3.13 8.21 -4.00
CA GLN A 171 2.82 9.51 -4.60
C GLN A 171 3.28 10.71 -3.76
N GLY A 172 3.36 11.89 -4.38
CA GLY A 172 3.72 13.13 -3.67
C GLY A 172 5.12 13.17 -3.06
N GLY A 173 6.11 12.46 -3.63
CA GLY A 173 7.47 12.39 -3.09
C GLY A 173 7.67 11.31 -2.01
N ALA A 174 6.74 10.35 -1.93
CA ALA A 174 6.77 9.25 -0.97
C ALA A 174 7.52 8.02 -1.50
N GLU A 175 7.85 7.10 -0.59
CA GLU A 175 8.50 5.82 -0.91
C GLU A 175 7.61 4.64 -0.55
N LEU A 176 7.48 3.68 -1.47
CA LEU A 176 6.84 2.38 -1.22
C LEU A 176 7.77 1.24 -1.61
N GLN A 177 7.95 0.28 -0.70
CA GLN A 177 8.63 -0.98 -0.98
C GLN A 177 7.65 -2.14 -0.81
N ALA A 178 7.31 -2.81 -1.91
CA ALA A 178 6.61 -4.08 -1.90
C ALA A 178 7.64 -5.22 -1.94
N GLY A 179 7.57 -6.14 -0.97
CA GLY A 179 8.42 -7.31 -0.88
C GLY A 179 8.25 -8.27 -2.07
N ALA A 180 9.00 -9.37 -2.04
CA ALA A 180 8.89 -10.40 -3.08
C ALA A 180 7.47 -11.00 -3.13
N ALA A 181 7.04 -11.41 -4.33
CA ALA A 181 5.78 -12.09 -4.58
C ALA A 181 4.51 -11.33 -4.13
N CYS A 182 4.56 -10.00 -3.99
CA CYS A 182 3.37 -9.20 -3.75
C CYS A 182 2.44 -9.23 -4.97
N LYS A 183 1.13 -9.16 -4.72
CA LYS A 183 0.11 -9.30 -5.76
C LYS A 183 -0.86 -8.12 -5.79
N ALA A 184 -1.06 -7.53 -6.96
CA ALA A 184 -2.13 -6.58 -7.22
C ALA A 184 -3.12 -7.20 -8.20
N ILE A 185 -4.33 -7.55 -7.73
CA ILE A 185 -5.29 -8.35 -8.51
C ILE A 185 -6.60 -7.57 -8.66
N SER A 186 -7.06 -7.41 -9.90
CA SER A 186 -8.38 -6.85 -10.22
C SER A 186 -8.66 -5.49 -9.59
N ASN A 187 -7.64 -4.63 -9.48
CA ASN A 187 -7.82 -3.27 -8.95
C ASN A 187 -8.39 -2.34 -10.04
N GLY A 188 -9.20 -1.38 -9.61
CA GLY A 188 -9.91 -0.43 -10.47
C GLY A 188 -9.05 0.64 -11.13
N GLY A 189 -7.73 0.60 -10.93
CA GLY A 189 -6.72 1.46 -11.51
C GLY A 189 -5.46 0.67 -11.89
N VAL A 190 -4.33 0.98 -11.23
CA VAL A 190 -3.01 0.40 -11.54
C VAL A 190 -2.66 -0.69 -10.53
N GLY A 191 -1.92 -1.72 -10.95
CA GLY A 191 -1.38 -2.72 -10.04
C GLY A 191 -0.34 -2.13 -9.08
N PHE A 192 0.78 -1.65 -9.63
CA PHE A 192 1.86 -0.95 -8.92
C PHE A 192 2.11 0.42 -9.56
N PHE A 193 1.96 1.49 -8.77
CA PHE A 193 1.97 2.87 -9.28
C PHE A 193 2.95 3.75 -8.51
N SER A 194 3.85 4.40 -9.25
CA SER A 194 4.68 5.49 -8.74
C SER A 194 4.30 6.77 -9.50
N ALA A 195 3.92 7.82 -8.77
CA ALA A 195 3.38 9.05 -9.33
C ALA A 195 3.98 10.29 -8.69
N ASP A 196 4.13 11.35 -9.49
CA ASP A 196 4.70 12.64 -9.08
C ASP A 196 6.20 12.62 -8.82
N GLN A 197 6.81 13.78 -9.00
CA GLN A 197 8.26 13.95 -8.93
C GLN A 197 8.80 13.55 -7.55
N GLY A 198 9.85 12.72 -7.55
CA GLY A 198 10.51 12.26 -6.34
C GLY A 198 9.87 11.05 -5.68
N SER A 199 8.69 10.60 -6.13
CA SER A 199 8.10 9.36 -5.64
C SER A 199 8.85 8.14 -6.15
N LYS A 200 8.94 7.12 -5.31
CA LYS A 200 9.64 5.88 -5.62
C LYS A 200 8.86 4.65 -5.18
N LEU A 201 8.69 3.72 -6.12
CA LEU A 201 8.14 2.40 -5.84
C LEU A 201 9.15 1.32 -6.20
N VAL A 202 9.42 0.40 -5.26
CA VAL A 202 10.17 -0.83 -5.51
C VAL A 202 9.23 -2.02 -5.35
N ALA A 203 8.99 -2.75 -6.44
CA ALA A 203 8.32 -4.04 -6.42
C ALA A 203 9.36 -5.14 -6.42
N GLY A 204 9.36 -5.99 -5.39
CA GLY A 204 10.28 -7.11 -5.25
C GLY A 204 10.18 -8.15 -6.36
N GLU A 205 11.08 -9.13 -6.31
CA GLU A 205 11.09 -10.26 -7.25
C GLU A 205 9.74 -11.00 -7.26
N GLY A 206 9.28 -11.38 -8.45
CA GLY A 206 8.07 -12.18 -8.63
C GLY A 206 6.76 -11.45 -8.31
N CYS A 207 6.78 -10.13 -8.12
CA CYS A 207 5.54 -9.35 -7.99
C CYS A 207 4.65 -9.48 -9.23
N CYS A 208 3.33 -9.59 -9.00
CA CYS A 208 2.36 -9.81 -10.06
C CYS A 208 1.26 -8.74 -10.03
N ALA A 209 1.00 -8.11 -11.18
CA ALA A 209 -0.16 -7.26 -11.41
C ALA A 209 -1.07 -7.92 -12.45
N GLU A 210 -2.25 -8.35 -12.01
CA GLU A 210 -3.20 -9.10 -12.83
C GLU A 210 -4.56 -8.42 -12.90
N GLY A 211 -5.11 -8.27 -14.11
CA GLY A 211 -6.49 -7.84 -14.29
C GLY A 211 -6.79 -6.41 -13.84
N SER A 212 -5.79 -5.54 -13.76
CA SER A 212 -6.01 -4.13 -13.41
C SER A 212 -6.72 -3.41 -14.56
N THR A 213 -7.65 -2.50 -14.25
CA THR A 213 -8.42 -1.79 -15.28
C THR A 213 -7.60 -0.74 -16.04
N TRP A 214 -6.39 -0.44 -15.58
CA TRP A 214 -5.42 0.36 -16.29
C TRP A 214 -4.18 -0.47 -16.67
N SER A 215 -3.03 -0.26 -16.04
CA SER A 215 -1.80 -0.99 -16.37
C SER A 215 -1.28 -1.79 -15.18
N GLY A 216 -0.37 -2.73 -15.45
CA GLY A 216 0.24 -3.54 -14.40
C GLY A 216 1.18 -2.73 -13.51
N PHE A 217 2.22 -2.14 -14.11
CA PHE A 217 3.25 -1.33 -13.44
C PHE A 217 3.37 0.02 -14.13
N ILE A 218 3.28 1.13 -13.38
CA ILE A 218 3.38 2.49 -13.94
C ILE A 218 4.36 3.38 -13.15
N ALA A 219 5.23 4.09 -13.88
CA ALA A 219 5.92 5.28 -13.41
C ALA A 219 5.43 6.51 -14.20
N ALA A 220 4.90 7.52 -13.52
CA ALA A 220 4.33 8.72 -14.15
C ALA A 220 4.79 10.02 -13.48
N LYS A 221 4.69 11.15 -14.20
CA LYS A 221 4.94 12.51 -13.70
C LYS A 221 6.28 12.71 -12.97
N GLY A 222 7.36 12.14 -13.49
CA GLY A 222 8.70 12.28 -12.91
C GLY A 222 9.02 11.30 -11.77
N ALA A 223 8.18 10.28 -11.57
CA ALA A 223 8.38 9.25 -10.56
C ALA A 223 9.30 8.11 -11.03
N GLU A 224 9.77 7.30 -10.08
CA GLU A 224 10.57 6.11 -10.35
C GLU A 224 9.87 4.83 -9.90
N LEU A 225 9.89 3.81 -10.75
CA LEU A 225 9.44 2.45 -10.42
C LEU A 225 10.52 1.44 -10.78
N GLN A 226 10.88 0.59 -9.83
CA GLN A 226 11.76 -0.56 -10.04
C GLN A 226 10.97 -1.85 -9.78
N ALA A 227 10.74 -2.63 -10.83
CA ALA A 227 10.25 -4.00 -10.75
C ALA A 227 11.43 -4.97 -10.72
N GLY A 228 11.45 -5.86 -9.73
CA GLY A 228 12.47 -6.89 -9.56
C GLY A 228 12.48 -7.92 -10.69
N ALA A 229 13.27 -8.98 -10.52
CA ALA A 229 13.29 -10.08 -11.47
C ALA A 229 11.92 -10.78 -11.53
N ALA A 230 11.61 -11.36 -12.68
CA ALA A 230 10.43 -12.22 -12.88
C ALA A 230 9.07 -11.59 -12.51
N CYS A 231 8.97 -10.25 -12.44
CA CYS A 231 7.68 -9.59 -12.26
C CYS A 231 6.75 -9.82 -13.46
N GLN A 232 5.45 -9.91 -13.19
CA GLN A 232 4.44 -10.31 -14.16
C GLN A 232 3.35 -9.25 -14.29
N ALA A 233 3.04 -8.82 -15.50
CA ALA A 233 1.91 -7.97 -15.81
C ALA A 233 0.95 -8.73 -16.74
N LEU A 234 -0.16 -9.21 -16.17
CA LEU A 234 -1.06 -10.16 -16.82
C LEU A 234 -2.44 -9.55 -17.03
N LYS A 235 -3.01 -9.67 -18.22
CA LYS A 235 -4.44 -9.39 -18.47
C LYS A 235 -4.89 -7.99 -18.02
N ASN A 236 -4.00 -7.00 -18.05
CA ASN A 236 -4.36 -5.63 -17.71
C ASN A 236 -5.04 -4.97 -18.91
N ARG A 237 -6.02 -4.10 -18.65
CA ARG A 237 -6.84 -3.48 -19.70
C ARG A 237 -6.09 -2.46 -20.58
N ARG A 238 -4.89 -2.05 -20.17
CA ARG A 238 -3.97 -1.28 -21.00
C ARG A 238 -2.61 -1.97 -21.01
N ASP A 239 -1.59 -1.36 -20.43
CA ASP A 239 -0.22 -1.78 -20.67
C ASP A 239 0.28 -2.72 -19.56
N GLY A 240 1.30 -3.53 -19.86
CA GLY A 240 1.95 -4.36 -18.86
C GLY A 240 2.85 -3.51 -17.94
N PHE A 241 3.95 -3.02 -18.51
CA PHE A 241 4.89 -2.09 -17.88
C PHE A 241 4.90 -0.77 -18.64
N PHE A 242 4.61 0.33 -17.95
CA PHE A 242 4.42 1.62 -18.59
C PHE A 242 5.17 2.76 -17.90
N SER A 243 5.93 3.53 -18.67
CA SER A 243 6.55 4.77 -18.19
C SER A 243 6.06 5.94 -19.04
N THR A 244 5.55 6.98 -18.40
CA THR A 244 4.98 8.16 -19.08
C THR A 244 5.44 9.45 -18.43
N ASP A 245 5.43 10.52 -19.21
CA ASP A 245 5.80 11.89 -18.82
C ASP A 245 7.30 12.09 -18.64
N GLN A 246 7.71 13.35 -18.79
CA GLN A 246 9.10 13.74 -18.75
C GLN A 246 9.71 13.41 -17.39
N GLY A 247 10.85 12.74 -17.41
CA GLY A 247 11.62 12.42 -16.20
C GLY A 247 11.20 11.14 -15.50
N SER A 248 10.07 10.53 -15.85
CA SER A 248 9.65 9.25 -15.26
C SER A 248 10.58 8.12 -15.69
N LYS A 249 10.80 7.16 -14.78
CA LYS A 249 11.67 6.02 -15.02
C LYS A 249 11.03 4.72 -14.54
N LEU A 250 10.98 3.73 -15.41
CA LEU A 250 10.63 2.36 -15.07
C LEU A 250 11.79 1.42 -15.39
N VAL A 251 12.19 0.61 -14.43
CA VAL A 251 13.14 -0.50 -14.63
C VAL A 251 12.40 -1.81 -14.40
N ALA A 252 12.33 -2.66 -15.42
CA ALA A 252 11.86 -4.03 -15.32
C ALA A 252 13.06 -4.97 -15.22
N GLY A 253 13.15 -5.76 -14.15
CA GLY A 253 14.24 -6.69 -13.92
C GLY A 253 14.33 -7.82 -14.94
N LYS A 254 15.33 -8.70 -14.78
CA LYS A 254 15.53 -9.88 -15.63
C LYS A 254 14.27 -10.75 -15.63
N GLY A 255 13.85 -11.21 -16.81
CA GLY A 255 12.79 -12.20 -16.95
C GLY A 255 11.38 -11.68 -16.65
N CYS A 256 11.16 -10.37 -16.59
CA CYS A 256 9.81 -9.83 -16.48
C CYS A 256 8.95 -10.22 -17.69
N CYS A 257 7.67 -10.51 -17.45
CA CYS A 257 6.74 -10.85 -18.52
C CYS A 257 5.51 -9.93 -18.53
N ALA A 258 5.09 -9.55 -19.73
CA ALA A 258 3.83 -8.86 -19.97
C ALA A 258 2.99 -9.71 -20.94
N GLU A 259 1.87 -10.24 -20.45
CA GLU A 259 1.08 -11.22 -21.19
C GLU A 259 -0.40 -10.88 -21.19
N GLU A 260 -1.04 -11.05 -22.36
CA GLU A 260 -2.48 -10.90 -22.53
C GLU A 260 -3.03 -9.51 -22.13
N ASN A 261 -2.20 -8.46 -22.15
CA ASN A 261 -2.67 -7.11 -21.86
C ASN A 261 -3.36 -6.51 -23.11
N ASN A 262 -4.44 -5.74 -22.92
CA ASN A 262 -5.19 -5.11 -24.03
C ASN A 262 -4.46 -3.90 -24.65
N GLY A 263 -3.29 -3.55 -24.12
CA GLY A 263 -2.39 -2.52 -24.63
C GLY A 263 -1.06 -3.12 -25.06
N SER A 264 0.03 -2.46 -24.68
CA SER A 264 1.39 -2.91 -24.99
C SER A 264 1.99 -3.70 -23.84
N GLY A 265 2.95 -4.60 -24.13
CA GLY A 265 3.68 -5.30 -23.09
C GLY A 265 4.58 -4.37 -22.28
N PHE A 266 5.50 -3.68 -22.96
CA PHE A 266 6.40 -2.68 -22.40
C PHE A 266 6.29 -1.37 -23.21
N TYR A 267 5.92 -0.28 -22.54
CA TYR A 267 5.66 0.99 -23.19
C TYR A 267 6.36 2.17 -22.48
N SER A 268 7.11 2.96 -23.24
CA SER A 268 7.60 4.28 -22.83
C SER A 268 7.02 5.39 -23.71
N GLN A 269 6.57 6.50 -23.12
CA GLN A 269 6.13 7.68 -23.87
C GLN A 269 6.46 9.02 -23.21
N GLY A 270 6.41 10.09 -24.00
CA GLY A 270 6.34 11.46 -23.47
C GLY A 270 7.57 11.92 -22.69
N GLY A 271 8.77 11.53 -23.11
CA GLY A 271 10.02 11.87 -22.41
C GLY A 271 10.40 10.92 -21.27
N ALA A 272 9.65 9.83 -21.07
CA ALA A 272 9.93 8.84 -20.05
C ALA A 272 11.01 7.84 -20.48
N LYS A 273 11.53 7.06 -19.51
CA LYS A 273 12.52 6.01 -19.74
C LYS A 273 12.01 4.68 -19.23
N LEU A 274 12.06 3.65 -20.08
CA LEU A 274 11.82 2.27 -19.69
C LEU A 274 13.07 1.45 -20.01
N GLN A 275 13.58 0.72 -19.03
CA GLN A 275 14.68 -0.22 -19.20
C GLN A 275 14.23 -1.62 -18.82
N THR A 276 14.51 -2.62 -19.66
CA THR A 276 14.27 -4.02 -19.34
C THR A 276 15.58 -4.76 -19.08
N GLY A 277 15.53 -5.77 -18.22
CA GLY A 277 16.60 -6.74 -18.05
C GLY A 277 16.57 -7.81 -19.13
N ALA A 278 17.59 -8.67 -19.12
CA ALA A 278 17.68 -9.80 -20.05
C ALA A 278 16.45 -10.72 -19.92
N ALA A 279 16.08 -11.35 -21.03
CA ALA A 279 15.00 -12.34 -21.13
C ALA A 279 13.60 -11.82 -20.74
N CYS A 280 13.35 -10.51 -20.77
CA CYS A 280 12.00 -9.98 -20.70
C CYS A 280 11.18 -10.40 -21.92
N LYS A 281 9.89 -10.66 -21.73
CA LYS A 281 9.00 -11.19 -22.78
C LYS A 281 7.68 -10.46 -22.80
N ALA A 282 7.17 -10.19 -23.99
CA ALA A 282 5.84 -9.69 -24.22
C ALA A 282 5.11 -10.64 -25.17
N THR A 283 4.04 -11.30 -24.71
CA THR A 283 3.29 -12.31 -25.47
C THR A 283 1.80 -11.98 -25.47
N ASN A 284 1.14 -12.20 -26.60
CA ASN A 284 -0.32 -12.08 -26.73
C ASN A 284 -0.91 -10.73 -26.26
N ASN A 285 -0.16 -9.64 -26.32
CA ASN A 285 -0.68 -8.30 -26.03
C ASN A 285 -1.39 -7.73 -27.28
N GLU A 286 -2.50 -7.01 -27.12
CA GLU A 286 -3.33 -6.57 -28.26
C GLU A 286 -2.64 -5.54 -29.17
N CYS A 287 -1.79 -4.65 -28.62
CA CYS A 287 -1.11 -3.62 -29.41
C CYS A 287 0.26 -4.07 -29.93
N VAL A 288 1.27 -4.04 -29.05
CA VAL A 288 2.69 -4.28 -29.41
C VAL A 288 3.45 -4.84 -28.21
N GLY A 289 4.52 -5.61 -28.48
CA GLY A 289 5.35 -6.17 -27.41
C GLY A 289 6.16 -5.12 -26.66
N PHE A 290 7.00 -4.38 -27.39
CA PHE A 290 7.88 -3.33 -26.87
C PHE A 290 7.73 -2.08 -27.73
N VAL A 291 7.50 -0.92 -27.12
CA VAL A 291 7.33 0.33 -27.86
C VAL A 291 7.84 1.54 -27.09
N SER A 292 8.50 2.44 -27.81
CA SER A 292 8.84 3.80 -27.37
C SER A 292 8.17 4.76 -28.32
N SER A 293 7.34 5.68 -27.82
CA SER A 293 6.63 6.64 -28.67
C SER A 293 6.83 8.08 -28.21
N ARG A 294 6.75 9.01 -29.17
CA ARG A 294 6.95 10.46 -29.00
C ARG A 294 8.39 10.86 -28.69
N GLN A 295 8.71 12.10 -29.05
CA GLN A 295 10.03 12.70 -28.92
C GLN A 295 10.51 12.63 -27.45
N GLY A 296 11.77 12.23 -27.27
CA GLY A 296 12.44 12.16 -25.96
C GLY A 296 12.15 10.91 -25.12
N SER A 297 11.20 10.05 -25.51
CA SER A 297 11.04 8.75 -24.86
C SER A 297 12.23 7.82 -25.19
N LYS A 298 12.58 6.94 -24.25
CA LYS A 298 13.59 5.91 -24.48
C LYS A 298 13.12 4.58 -23.92
N LEU A 299 13.21 3.53 -24.73
CA LEU A 299 13.11 2.13 -24.31
C LEU A 299 14.46 1.46 -24.58
N VAL A 300 15.01 0.81 -23.55
CA VAL A 300 16.23 -0.02 -23.66
C VAL A 300 15.84 -1.45 -23.33
N ALA A 301 15.95 -2.34 -24.31
CA ALA A 301 15.65 -3.76 -24.17
C ALA A 301 16.88 -4.64 -24.32
#